data_AF-A0A177GAY5-F1
#
_entry.id   AF-A0A177GAY5-F1
#
_cell.length_a   1.000
_cell.length_b   1.000
_cell.length_c   1.000
_cell.angle_alpha   90.00
_cell.angle_beta   90.00
_cell.angle_gamma   90.00
#
_symmetry.space_group_name_H-M   'P 1'
#
loop_
_entity.id
_entity.type
_entity.pdbx_description
1 polymer ?
#
loop_
_entity_poly.entity_id
_entity_poly.type
_entity_poly.pdbx_seq_one_letter_code
_entity_poly.pdbx_strand_id
1 'polypeptide(L)'
;MNAITKSFTGRKRIRKSFGRIPEIAPMPNLIDVQRASYETFLQANVSPDARTPTGLQEVFRSVFPINDFAGRGRLEFVSYEFEEPKYDVEECIQRGLTYSAPLKVILRLIVWDVDEDTGSRSIRDIKEQPVYMGDMPLMTDNGTFIINGTERVIVSQMHRSPGVFFDHDKGKTHSSGKYLFAARVIPYRGSWLDFEFDAKDLIYVRIDRKRKLPVTTLLYALEGEASAAARKAKSSRRR
;
A
#
# COMPACT_ATOMS: atom_id res chain seq x y z
N MET A 1 -6.00 3.39 -44.09
CA MET A 1 -6.35 4.83 -44.04
C MET A 1 -6.14 5.31 -42.60
N ASN A 2 -5.20 6.22 -42.38
CA ASN A 2 -4.75 6.62 -41.03
C ASN A 2 -5.85 7.36 -40.25
N ALA A 3 -6.01 7.02 -38.96
CA ALA A 3 -7.03 7.54 -38.05
C ALA A 3 -7.12 9.08 -38.00
N ILE A 4 -6.02 9.76 -38.28
CA ILE A 4 -5.89 11.23 -38.31
C ILE A 4 -6.82 11.90 -39.34
N THR A 5 -7.23 11.20 -40.41
CA THR A 5 -8.11 11.76 -41.45
C THR A 5 -9.61 11.75 -41.10
N LYS A 6 -10.00 11.21 -39.94
CA LYS A 6 -11.42 11.15 -39.51
C LYS A 6 -11.87 12.35 -38.68
N SER A 7 -10.97 13.16 -38.12
CA SER A 7 -11.36 14.33 -37.32
C SER A 7 -11.70 15.55 -38.20
N PHE A 8 -12.64 16.38 -37.76
CA PHE A 8 -13.05 17.59 -38.47
C PHE A 8 -11.88 18.54 -38.73
N THR A 9 -10.96 18.66 -37.76
CA THR A 9 -9.73 19.45 -37.87
C THR A 9 -8.67 18.80 -38.78
N GLY A 10 -8.56 17.47 -38.79
CA GLY A 10 -7.63 16.73 -39.64
C GLY A 10 -7.89 16.90 -41.14
N ARG A 11 -9.13 17.25 -41.53
CA ARG A 11 -9.51 17.55 -42.92
C ARG A 11 -9.05 18.94 -43.39
N LYS A 12 -8.86 19.90 -42.48
CA LYS A 12 -8.45 21.28 -42.84
C LYS A 12 -6.99 21.37 -43.31
N ARG A 13 -6.10 20.48 -42.84
CA ARG A 13 -4.69 20.44 -43.23
C ARG A 13 -4.15 19.00 -43.19
N ILE A 14 -3.90 18.43 -44.37
CA ILE A 14 -3.44 17.05 -44.49
C ILE A 14 -1.92 16.99 -44.31
N ARG A 15 -1.46 16.27 -43.28
CA ARG A 15 -0.04 15.93 -43.10
C ARG A 15 0.27 14.62 -43.82
N LYS A 16 1.15 14.66 -44.83
CA LYS A 16 1.65 13.44 -45.48
C LYS A 16 2.56 12.67 -44.50
N SER A 17 2.31 11.37 -44.35
CA SER A 17 3.15 10.45 -43.58
C SER A 17 3.90 9.53 -44.54
N PHE A 18 5.21 9.39 -44.36
CA PHE A 18 6.08 8.50 -45.16
C PHE A 18 6.36 7.16 -44.46
N GLY A 19 5.72 6.91 -43.31
CA GLY A 19 5.86 5.67 -42.56
C GLY A 19 5.35 4.48 -43.38
N ARG A 20 6.18 3.44 -43.50
CA ARG A 20 5.85 2.20 -44.24
C ARG A 20 5.20 1.13 -43.36
N ILE A 21 5.41 1.20 -42.05
CA ILE A 21 4.87 0.24 -41.08
C ILE A 21 3.43 0.67 -40.72
N PRO A 22 2.45 -0.24 -40.78
CA PRO A 22 1.08 0.08 -40.37
C PRO A 22 0.96 0.26 -38.85
N GLU A 23 0.12 1.20 -38.44
CA GLU A 23 -0.23 1.40 -37.03
C GLU A 23 -1.19 0.27 -36.59
N ILE A 24 -0.70 -0.63 -35.73
CA ILE A 24 -1.45 -1.81 -35.27
C ILE A 24 -2.34 -1.47 -34.07
N ALA A 25 -1.81 -0.66 -33.14
CA ALA A 25 -2.52 -0.22 -31.95
C ALA A 25 -2.60 1.30 -31.94
N PRO A 26 -3.76 1.88 -31.58
CA PRO A 26 -3.89 3.32 -31.45
C PRO A 26 -3.06 3.84 -30.26
N MET A 27 -2.67 5.11 -30.33
CA MET A 27 -2.01 5.77 -29.20
C MET A 27 -2.92 5.76 -27.96
N PRO A 28 -2.44 5.23 -26.82
CA PRO A 28 -3.23 5.21 -25.59
C PRO A 28 -3.35 6.62 -25.00
N ASN A 29 -4.27 6.77 -24.04
CA ASN A 29 -4.34 7.99 -23.25
C ASN A 29 -3.06 8.13 -22.38
N LEU A 30 -2.33 9.22 -22.55
CA LEU A 30 -1.02 9.42 -21.93
C LEU A 30 -1.09 9.71 -20.42
N ILE A 31 -2.26 10.16 -19.92
CA ILE A 31 -2.50 10.45 -18.50
C ILE A 31 -3.25 9.32 -17.78
N ASP A 32 -3.54 8.23 -18.50
CA ASP A 32 -4.39 7.15 -18.02
C ASP A 32 -3.83 6.47 -16.77
N VAL A 33 -2.49 6.32 -16.70
CA VAL A 33 -1.82 5.72 -15.55
C VAL A 33 -2.15 6.46 -14.25
N GLN A 34 -2.16 7.80 -14.27
CA GLN A 34 -2.49 8.60 -13.08
C GLN A 34 -3.98 8.49 -12.75
N ARG A 35 -4.84 8.63 -13.77
CA ARG A 35 -6.30 8.60 -13.59
C ARG A 35 -6.77 7.24 -13.09
N ALA A 36 -6.39 6.17 -13.76
CA ALA A 36 -6.77 4.80 -13.40
C ALA A 36 -6.27 4.41 -12.00
N SER A 37 -5.05 4.83 -11.63
CA SER A 37 -4.52 4.58 -10.28
C SER A 37 -5.36 5.28 -9.21
N TYR A 38 -5.76 6.53 -9.45
CA TYR A 38 -6.52 7.30 -8.47
C TYR A 38 -7.99 6.86 -8.40
N GLU A 39 -8.59 6.50 -9.53
CA GLU A 39 -9.93 5.91 -9.59
C GLU A 39 -9.99 4.57 -8.85
N THR A 40 -8.99 3.71 -9.04
CA THR A 40 -8.86 2.43 -8.30
C THR A 40 -8.67 2.66 -6.80
N PHE A 41 -7.98 3.75 -6.42
CA PHE A 41 -7.79 4.11 -5.02
C PHE A 41 -9.09 4.56 -4.35
N LEU A 42 -9.85 5.45 -4.99
CA LEU A 42 -11.07 6.03 -4.41
C LEU A 42 -12.30 5.12 -4.54
N GLN A 43 -12.47 4.43 -5.67
CA GLN A 43 -13.69 3.70 -6.04
C GLN A 43 -14.99 4.50 -5.79
N ALA A 44 -14.95 5.82 -6.01
CA ALA A 44 -16.05 6.74 -5.67
C ALA A 44 -17.33 6.44 -6.47
N ASN A 45 -17.19 6.02 -7.74
CA ASN A 45 -18.31 5.72 -8.64
C ASN A 45 -18.79 4.26 -8.56
N VAL A 46 -18.29 3.48 -7.59
CA VAL A 46 -18.65 2.06 -7.41
C VAL A 46 -19.55 1.93 -6.19
N SER A 47 -20.66 1.21 -6.33
CA SER A 47 -21.57 0.95 -5.21
C SER A 47 -20.83 0.21 -4.09
N PRO A 48 -21.15 0.48 -2.80
CA PRO A 48 -20.42 -0.10 -1.67
C PRO A 48 -20.24 -1.63 -1.74
N ASP A 49 -21.27 -2.35 -2.21
CA ASP A 49 -21.27 -3.81 -2.31
C ASP A 49 -20.40 -4.35 -3.47
N ALA A 50 -20.22 -3.55 -4.52
CA ALA A 50 -19.42 -3.93 -5.69
C ALA A 50 -17.94 -3.52 -5.57
N ARG A 51 -17.55 -2.81 -4.50
CA ARG A 51 -16.17 -2.36 -4.30
C ARG A 51 -15.22 -3.53 -4.08
N THR A 52 -14.11 -3.51 -4.81
CA THR A 52 -13.02 -4.47 -4.62
C THR A 52 -12.24 -4.12 -3.35
N PRO A 53 -11.64 -5.11 -2.64
CA PRO A 53 -10.82 -4.87 -1.45
C PRO A 53 -9.44 -4.29 -1.84
N THR A 54 -9.44 -3.12 -2.48
CA THR A 54 -8.27 -2.38 -2.96
C THR A 54 -8.43 -0.91 -2.60
N GLY A 55 -7.34 -0.14 -2.55
CA GLY A 55 -7.39 1.29 -2.28
C GLY A 55 -7.94 1.60 -0.88
N LEU A 56 -8.85 2.57 -0.77
CA LEU A 56 -9.44 2.94 0.52
C LEU A 56 -10.22 1.80 1.19
N GLN A 57 -10.90 0.97 0.40
CA GLN A 57 -11.67 -0.16 0.93
C GLN A 57 -10.76 -1.16 1.66
N GLU A 58 -9.58 -1.46 1.10
CA GLU A 58 -8.57 -2.32 1.73
C GLU A 58 -8.05 -1.71 3.03
N VAL A 59 -7.75 -0.41 3.01
CA VAL A 59 -7.24 0.31 4.19
C VAL A 59 -8.23 0.25 5.34
N PHE A 60 -9.52 0.57 5.10
CA PHE A 60 -10.53 0.49 6.16
C PHE A 60 -10.72 -0.94 6.67
N ARG A 61 -10.78 -1.94 5.78
CA ARG A 61 -10.87 -3.35 6.19
C ARG A 61 -9.64 -3.88 6.93
N SER A 62 -8.46 -3.25 6.73
CA SER A 62 -7.25 -3.64 7.45
C SER A 62 -7.17 -3.10 8.88
N VAL A 63 -7.86 -1.98 9.14
CA VAL A 63 -7.88 -1.30 10.44
C VAL A 63 -9.08 -1.75 11.28
N PHE A 64 -10.23 -1.94 10.65
CA PHE A 64 -11.47 -2.36 11.30
C PHE A 64 -11.69 -3.88 11.14
N PRO A 65 -12.24 -4.56 12.16
CA PRO A 65 -12.87 -4.01 13.36
C PRO A 65 -11.87 -3.63 14.47
N ILE A 66 -12.22 -2.60 15.24
CA ILE A 66 -11.48 -2.22 16.45
C ILE A 66 -12.29 -2.73 17.66
N ASN A 67 -11.65 -3.53 18.50
CA ASN A 67 -12.25 -4.05 19.73
C ASN A 67 -11.77 -3.24 20.93
N ASP A 68 -12.68 -2.95 21.86
CA ASP A 68 -12.34 -2.38 23.15
C ASP A 68 -11.57 -3.40 24.01
N PHE A 69 -10.65 -2.90 24.85
CA PHE A 69 -9.83 -3.74 25.73
C PHE A 69 -10.66 -4.50 26.76
N ALA A 70 -11.76 -3.91 27.24
CA ALA A 70 -12.68 -4.58 28.17
C ALA A 70 -13.68 -5.49 27.44
N GLY A 71 -13.66 -5.55 26.10
CA GLY A 71 -14.57 -6.37 25.31
C GLY A 71 -16.03 -5.90 25.34
N ARG A 72 -16.30 -4.68 25.82
CA ARG A 72 -17.66 -4.11 25.94
C ARG A 72 -18.14 -3.43 24.66
N GLY A 73 -17.23 -3.15 23.72
CA GLY A 73 -17.57 -2.49 22.47
C GLY A 73 -16.71 -2.94 21.30
N ARG A 74 -17.28 -2.86 20.10
CA ARG A 74 -16.58 -3.08 18.83
C ARG A 74 -17.06 -2.07 17.81
N LEU A 75 -16.10 -1.47 17.13
CA LEU A 75 -16.33 -0.53 16.04
C LEU A 75 -16.07 -1.25 14.72
N GLU A 76 -17.07 -1.29 13.85
CA GLU A 76 -17.02 -1.90 12.53
C GLU A 76 -17.12 -0.86 11.43
N PHE A 77 -16.42 -1.12 10.33
CA PHE A 77 -16.54 -0.37 9.10
C PHE A 77 -17.67 -0.95 8.25
N VAL A 78 -18.62 -0.12 7.84
CA VAL A 78 -19.73 -0.52 6.94
C VAL A 78 -19.41 -0.09 5.51
N SER A 79 -19.24 1.22 5.29
CA SER A 79 -18.98 1.80 3.97
C SER A 79 -18.38 3.20 4.09
N TYR A 80 -17.99 3.78 2.97
CA TYR A 80 -17.57 5.19 2.90
C TYR A 80 -18.19 5.87 1.69
N GLU A 81 -18.38 7.17 1.80
CA GLU A 81 -19.00 8.02 0.79
C GLU A 81 -18.22 9.34 0.70
N PHE A 82 -18.13 9.88 -0.51
CA PHE A 82 -17.61 11.21 -0.74
C PHE A 82 -18.78 12.16 -0.94
N GLU A 83 -18.75 13.28 -0.23
CA GLU A 83 -19.66 14.38 -0.54
C GLU A 83 -19.15 15.15 -1.76
N GLU A 84 -20.03 15.94 -2.37
CA GLU A 84 -19.63 16.81 -3.46
C GLU A 84 -18.62 17.87 -2.98
N PRO A 85 -17.61 18.18 -3.80
CA PRO A 85 -16.69 19.27 -3.49
C PRO A 85 -17.44 20.59 -3.38
N LYS A 86 -17.06 21.42 -2.41
CA LYS A 86 -17.75 22.69 -2.10
C LYS A 86 -17.64 23.74 -3.22
N TYR A 87 -16.57 23.67 -3.99
CA TYR A 87 -16.20 24.62 -5.03
C TYR A 87 -15.66 23.86 -6.24
N ASP A 88 -15.74 24.47 -7.41
CA ASP A 88 -15.15 23.92 -8.63
C ASP A 88 -13.63 24.20 -8.70
N VAL A 89 -13.00 23.67 -9.75
CA VAL A 89 -11.55 23.78 -9.97
C VAL A 89 -11.13 25.25 -10.18
N GLU A 90 -11.90 26.04 -10.93
CA GLU A 90 -11.56 27.41 -11.28
C GLU A 90 -11.66 28.35 -10.07
N GLU A 91 -12.72 28.20 -9.27
CA GLU A 91 -12.95 28.92 -8.03
C GLU A 91 -11.88 28.57 -6.98
N CYS A 92 -11.47 27.30 -6.89
CA CYS A 92 -10.36 26.89 -6.03
C CYS A 92 -9.04 27.59 -6.42
N ILE A 93 -8.75 27.71 -7.72
CA ILE A 93 -7.54 28.41 -8.20
C ILE A 93 -7.62 29.91 -7.86
N GLN A 94 -8.73 30.57 -8.18
CA GLN A 94 -8.89 32.02 -7.95
C GLN A 94 -8.85 32.39 -6.46
N ARG A 95 -9.41 31.56 -5.58
CA ARG A 95 -9.49 31.81 -4.14
C ARG A 95 -8.31 31.25 -3.33
N GLY A 96 -7.38 30.54 -3.96
CA GLY A 96 -6.27 29.94 -3.22
C GLY A 96 -6.67 28.72 -2.37
N LEU A 97 -7.74 28.00 -2.73
CA LEU A 97 -8.29 26.86 -1.98
C LEU A 97 -7.81 25.52 -2.55
N THR A 98 -8.02 24.44 -1.79
CA THR A 98 -7.75 23.07 -2.23
C THR A 98 -9.02 22.43 -2.78
N TYR A 99 -8.96 21.91 -4.01
CA TYR A 99 -10.07 21.19 -4.63
C TYR A 99 -10.19 19.80 -3.99
N SER A 100 -11.19 19.60 -3.14
CA SER A 100 -11.34 18.41 -2.32
C SER A 100 -12.79 18.09 -1.99
N ALA A 101 -13.06 16.82 -1.72
CA ALA A 101 -14.35 16.31 -1.30
C ALA A 101 -14.28 15.76 0.14
N PRO A 102 -15.25 16.11 1.01
CA PRO A 102 -15.38 15.49 2.33
C PRO A 102 -15.55 13.97 2.25
N LEU A 103 -14.72 13.22 2.96
CA LEU A 103 -14.84 11.77 3.11
C LEU A 103 -15.63 11.46 4.39
N LYS A 104 -16.81 10.87 4.24
CA LYS A 104 -17.62 10.35 5.34
C LYS A 104 -17.54 8.82 5.35
N VAL A 105 -17.31 8.26 6.52
CA VAL A 105 -17.25 6.81 6.73
C VAL A 105 -18.39 6.40 7.65
N ILE A 106 -19.20 5.45 7.18
CA ILE A 106 -20.29 4.89 7.96
C ILE A 106 -19.70 3.80 8.85
N LEU A 107 -19.71 4.07 10.15
CA LEU A 107 -19.20 3.16 11.17
C LEU A 107 -20.36 2.63 12.01
N ARG A 108 -20.27 1.37 12.39
CA ARG A 108 -21.21 0.70 13.30
C ARG A 108 -20.53 0.43 14.63
N LEU A 109 -21.04 1.02 15.70
CA LEU A 109 -20.63 0.71 17.07
C LEU A 109 -21.60 -0.32 17.67
N ILE A 110 -21.07 -1.49 18.02
CA ILE A 110 -21.79 -2.53 18.75
C ILE A 110 -21.34 -2.47 20.20
N VAL A 111 -22.29 -2.30 21.12
CA VAL A 111 -22.04 -2.31 22.57
C VAL A 111 -22.65 -3.58 23.15
N TRP A 112 -21.87 -4.32 23.93
CA TRP A 112 -22.32 -5.50 24.66
C TRP A 112 -22.52 -5.19 26.13
N ASP A 113 -23.53 -5.84 26.71
CA ASP A 113 -23.60 -6.03 28.15
C ASP A 113 -22.92 -7.35 28.49
N VAL A 114 -22.01 -7.32 29.45
CA VAL A 114 -21.27 -8.49 29.90
C VAL A 114 -21.70 -8.77 31.32
N ASP A 115 -22.47 -9.83 31.50
CA ASP A 115 -22.85 -10.32 32.81
C ASP A 115 -21.61 -10.96 33.48
N GLU A 116 -21.18 -10.37 34.60
CA GLU A 116 -19.97 -10.78 35.33
C GLU A 116 -20.12 -12.19 35.95
N ASP A 117 -21.35 -12.66 36.19
CA ASP A 117 -21.62 -13.95 36.83
C ASP A 117 -21.69 -15.11 35.81
N THR A 118 -22.21 -14.87 34.60
CA THR A 118 -22.41 -15.91 33.58
C THR A 118 -21.41 -15.83 32.41
N GLY A 119 -20.67 -14.74 32.28
CA GLY A 119 -19.77 -14.48 31.15
C GLY A 119 -20.49 -14.34 29.81
N SER A 120 -21.82 -14.33 29.81
CA SER A 120 -22.65 -14.26 28.61
C SER A 120 -22.67 -12.83 28.07
N ARG A 121 -22.46 -12.69 26.76
CA ARG A 121 -22.47 -11.40 26.06
C ARG A 121 -23.81 -11.20 25.38
N SER A 122 -24.57 -10.20 25.82
CA SER A 122 -25.80 -9.78 25.14
C SER A 122 -25.55 -8.47 24.40
N ILE A 123 -26.19 -8.28 23.25
CA ILE A 123 -26.08 -7.02 22.50
C ILE A 123 -26.97 -6.00 23.20
N ARG A 124 -26.36 -4.93 23.70
CA ARG A 124 -27.09 -3.83 24.34
C ARG A 124 -27.58 -2.83 23.31
N ASP A 125 -26.71 -2.42 22.40
CA ASP A 125 -27.01 -1.37 21.44
C ASP A 125 -26.17 -1.52 20.16
N ILE A 126 -26.74 -1.11 19.04
CA ILE A 126 -26.07 -1.02 17.74
C ILE A 126 -26.37 0.36 17.18
N LYS A 127 -25.33 1.19 17.05
CA LYS A 127 -25.44 2.53 16.46
C LYS A 127 -24.64 2.61 15.19
N GLU A 128 -25.28 2.99 14.10
CA GLU A 128 -24.64 3.32 12.83
C GLU A 128 -24.64 4.82 12.64
N GLN A 129 -23.46 5.39 12.35
CA GLN A 129 -23.36 6.83 12.12
C GLN A 129 -22.31 7.16 11.05
N PRO A 130 -22.61 8.10 10.13
CA PRO A 130 -21.61 8.67 9.26
C PRO A 130 -20.68 9.58 10.06
N VAL A 131 -19.39 9.27 10.04
CA VAL A 131 -18.32 10.04 10.69
C VAL A 131 -17.47 10.71 9.61
N TYR A 132 -17.26 12.02 9.73
CA TYR A 132 -16.34 12.74 8.86
C TYR A 132 -14.90 12.40 9.20
N MET A 133 -14.15 11.89 8.22
CA MET A 133 -12.76 11.46 8.39
C MET A 133 -11.72 12.48 7.88
N GLY A 134 -12.14 13.42 7.03
CA GLY A 134 -11.27 14.44 6.46
C GLY A 134 -11.63 14.78 5.01
N ASP A 135 -10.95 15.78 4.44
CA ASP A 135 -11.11 16.17 3.04
C ASP A 135 -10.11 15.45 2.16
N MET A 136 -10.59 14.81 1.08
CA MET A 136 -9.76 14.13 0.09
C MET A 136 -9.57 15.02 -1.13
N PRO A 137 -8.34 15.45 -1.48
CA PRO A 137 -8.08 16.24 -2.68
C PRO A 137 -8.47 15.47 -3.93
N LEU A 138 -9.36 16.01 -4.76
CA LEU A 138 -9.82 15.32 -5.96
C LEU A 138 -8.90 15.61 -7.16
N MET A 139 -8.77 14.63 -8.04
CA MET A 139 -8.02 14.78 -9.29
C MET A 139 -8.89 15.47 -10.33
N THR A 140 -8.33 16.44 -11.05
CA THR A 140 -8.96 17.09 -12.20
C THR A 140 -8.98 16.17 -13.43
N ASP A 141 -9.72 16.52 -14.48
CA ASP A 141 -9.76 15.76 -15.73
C ASP A 141 -8.39 15.57 -16.40
N ASN A 142 -7.45 16.48 -16.10
CA ASN A 142 -6.09 16.49 -16.65
C ASN A 142 -5.10 15.63 -15.83
N GLY A 143 -5.53 15.02 -14.73
CA GLY A 143 -4.64 14.21 -13.88
C GLY A 143 -3.83 15.03 -12.86
N THR A 144 -4.28 16.24 -12.54
CA THR A 144 -3.61 17.17 -11.61
C THR A 144 -4.46 17.39 -10.35
N PHE A 145 -3.87 18.01 -9.33
CA PHE A 145 -4.53 18.37 -8.08
C PHE A 145 -4.38 19.85 -7.79
N ILE A 146 -5.45 20.52 -7.37
CA ILE A 146 -5.35 21.92 -6.92
C ILE A 146 -5.14 21.92 -5.42
N ILE A 147 -3.94 22.33 -4.97
CA ILE A 147 -3.58 22.44 -3.56
C ILE A 147 -3.24 23.90 -3.27
N ASN A 148 -4.03 24.54 -2.40
CA ASN A 148 -3.92 25.96 -2.05
C ASN A 148 -3.86 26.86 -3.30
N GLY A 149 -4.78 26.66 -4.24
CA GLY A 149 -4.91 27.37 -5.51
C GLY A 149 -3.81 27.10 -6.54
N THR A 150 -2.85 26.22 -6.24
CA THR A 150 -1.78 25.87 -7.16
C THR A 150 -1.98 24.47 -7.69
N GLU A 151 -1.83 24.30 -9.00
CA GLU A 151 -1.88 23.00 -9.65
C GLU A 151 -0.61 22.19 -9.37
N ARG A 152 -0.80 20.94 -8.94
CA ARG A 152 0.27 20.01 -8.58
C ARG A 152 0.06 18.67 -9.26
N VAL A 153 1.16 17.99 -9.54
CA VAL A 153 1.17 16.64 -10.12
C VAL A 153 1.92 15.72 -9.17
N ILE A 154 1.35 14.55 -8.91
CA ILE A 154 2.02 13.48 -8.19
C ILE A 154 2.74 12.62 -9.22
N VAL A 155 4.06 12.48 -9.07
CA VAL A 155 4.87 11.65 -9.96
C VAL A 155 4.98 10.23 -9.41
N SER A 156 4.88 9.24 -10.30
CA SER A 156 5.04 7.84 -9.92
C SER A 156 6.48 7.59 -9.45
N GLN A 157 6.61 7.02 -8.25
CA GLN A 157 7.91 6.67 -7.70
C GLN A 157 8.34 5.27 -8.19
N MET A 158 9.59 5.14 -8.61
CA MET A 158 10.21 3.83 -8.86
C MET A 158 10.99 3.38 -7.63
N HIS A 159 10.49 2.38 -6.92
CA HIS A 159 11.13 1.78 -5.75
C HIS A 159 11.33 0.28 -5.93
N ARG A 160 12.17 -0.33 -5.09
CA ARG A 160 12.38 -1.78 -5.09
C ARG A 160 11.10 -2.50 -4.65
N SER A 161 10.76 -3.59 -5.32
CA SER A 161 9.65 -4.45 -4.90
C SER A 161 9.98 -5.13 -3.56
N PRO A 162 8.96 -5.45 -2.75
CA PRO A 162 9.12 -6.37 -1.64
C PRO A 162 9.58 -7.75 -2.15
N GLY A 163 10.41 -8.43 -1.38
CA GLY A 163 10.94 -9.74 -1.75
C GLY A 163 12.29 -10.04 -1.13
N VAL A 164 12.88 -11.16 -1.57
CA VAL A 164 14.21 -11.59 -1.16
C VAL A 164 15.20 -11.29 -2.29
N PHE A 165 16.22 -10.51 -1.97
CA PHE A 165 17.28 -10.12 -2.90
C PHE A 165 18.59 -10.74 -2.47
N PHE A 166 19.26 -11.41 -3.40
CA PHE A 166 20.62 -11.91 -3.21
C PHE A 166 21.58 -10.99 -3.95
N ASP A 167 22.63 -10.56 -3.27
CA ASP A 167 23.66 -9.70 -3.82
C ASP A 167 25.04 -10.17 -3.36
N HIS A 168 26.10 -9.69 -4.01
CA HIS A 168 27.47 -9.95 -3.60
C HIS A 168 28.33 -8.69 -3.75
N ASP A 169 29.32 -8.54 -2.88
CA ASP A 169 30.20 -7.36 -2.85
C ASP A 169 31.20 -7.27 -4.02
N LYS A 170 31.18 -8.26 -4.94
CA LYS A 170 32.16 -8.43 -6.03
C LYS A 170 33.62 -8.47 -5.56
N GLY A 171 33.85 -8.95 -4.33
CA GLY A 171 35.18 -9.06 -3.73
C GLY A 171 35.81 -7.72 -3.35
N LYS A 172 35.01 -6.66 -3.24
CA LYS A 172 35.50 -5.31 -2.90
C LYS A 172 35.73 -5.11 -1.40
N THR A 173 35.04 -5.86 -0.54
CA THR A 173 35.04 -5.60 0.89
C THR A 173 36.23 -6.25 1.60
N HIS A 174 36.71 -7.40 1.13
CA HIS A 174 37.83 -8.12 1.73
C HIS A 174 39.04 -8.16 0.79
N SER A 175 40.25 -7.91 1.32
CA SER A 175 41.49 -7.83 0.55
C SER A 175 41.87 -9.14 -0.16
N SER A 176 41.33 -10.28 0.28
CA SER A 176 41.52 -11.57 -0.41
C SER A 176 40.76 -11.68 -1.74
N GLY A 177 39.92 -10.70 -2.09
CA GLY A 177 39.07 -10.73 -3.29
C GLY A 177 37.93 -11.76 -3.22
N LYS A 178 37.71 -12.39 -2.05
CA LYS A 178 36.63 -13.37 -1.86
C LYS A 178 35.28 -12.67 -1.91
N TYR A 179 34.34 -13.27 -2.64
CA TYR A 179 32.98 -12.74 -2.75
C TYR A 179 32.22 -12.98 -1.46
N LEU A 180 31.69 -11.90 -0.89
CA LEU A 180 30.80 -11.94 0.26
C LEU A 180 29.37 -11.81 -0.24
N PHE A 181 28.60 -12.88 -0.05
CA PHE A 181 27.19 -12.92 -0.39
C PHE A 181 26.34 -12.32 0.73
N ALA A 182 25.26 -11.65 0.32
CA ALA A 182 24.25 -11.14 1.21
C ALA A 182 22.85 -11.51 0.69
N ALA A 183 21.94 -11.78 1.62
CA ALA A 183 20.53 -11.95 1.32
C ALA A 183 19.73 -10.90 2.10
N ARG A 184 18.91 -10.12 1.42
CA ARG A 184 18.09 -9.06 2.02
C ARG A 184 16.63 -9.38 1.80
N VAL A 185 15.88 -9.45 2.89
CA VAL A 185 14.43 -9.57 2.89
C VAL A 185 13.84 -8.17 3.07
N ILE A 186 13.22 -7.65 2.01
CA ILE A 186 12.51 -6.36 2.02
C ILE A 186 11.01 -6.66 2.18
N PRO A 187 10.42 -6.39 3.36
CA PRO A 187 8.98 -6.55 3.53
C PRO A 187 8.23 -5.40 2.85
N TYR A 188 6.94 -5.60 2.59
CA TYR A 188 6.06 -4.52 2.13
C TYR A 188 5.84 -3.46 3.23
N ARG A 189 5.66 -3.91 4.48
CA ARG A 189 5.64 -3.08 5.68
C ARG A 189 6.40 -3.78 6.80
N GLY A 190 7.19 -3.04 7.56
CA GLY A 190 7.93 -3.53 8.72
C GLY A 190 9.46 -3.51 8.56
N SER A 191 10.14 -4.22 9.45
CA SER A 191 11.60 -4.20 9.56
C SER A 191 12.32 -5.01 8.50
N TRP A 192 13.43 -4.48 8.00
CA TRP A 192 14.27 -5.16 7.01
C TRP A 192 15.16 -6.20 7.69
N LEU A 193 15.29 -7.37 7.06
CA LEU A 193 16.16 -8.44 7.55
C LEU A 193 17.29 -8.69 6.56
N ASP A 194 18.52 -8.43 6.99
CA ASP A 194 19.72 -8.59 6.18
C ASP A 194 20.56 -9.74 6.73
N PHE A 195 20.88 -10.71 5.87
CA PHE A 195 21.83 -11.79 6.12
C PHE A 195 23.10 -11.53 5.34
N GLU A 196 24.26 -11.71 5.97
CA GLU A 196 25.56 -11.47 5.33
C GLU A 196 26.58 -12.52 5.74
N PHE A 197 27.40 -12.93 4.78
CA PHE A 197 28.60 -13.73 5.02
C PHE A 197 29.77 -12.84 5.40
N ASP A 198 30.57 -13.31 6.36
CA ASP A 198 31.86 -12.75 6.69
C ASP A 198 32.99 -13.45 5.92
N ALA A 199 34.18 -12.84 5.87
CA ALA A 199 35.34 -13.44 5.20
C ALA A 199 35.72 -14.82 5.76
N LYS A 200 35.42 -15.06 7.05
CA LYS A 200 35.63 -16.31 7.78
C LYS A 200 34.51 -17.36 7.60
N ASP A 201 33.63 -17.18 6.61
CA ASP A 201 32.48 -18.08 6.35
C ASP A 201 31.47 -18.18 7.50
N LEU A 202 31.41 -17.13 8.33
CA LEU A 202 30.41 -16.99 9.39
C LEU A 202 29.22 -16.21 8.87
N ILE A 203 28.01 -16.67 9.20
CA ILE A 203 26.76 -16.03 8.79
C ILE A 203 26.23 -15.15 9.92
N TYR A 204 25.89 -13.92 9.55
CA TYR A 204 25.34 -12.93 10.46
C TYR A 204 24.04 -12.35 9.95
N VAL A 205 23.29 -11.78 10.88
CA VAL A 205 22.02 -11.11 10.63
C VAL A 205 22.04 -9.69 11.18
N ARG A 206 21.36 -8.78 10.49
CA ARG A 206 21.06 -7.42 10.92
C ARG A 206 19.58 -7.16 10.74
N ILE A 207 18.98 -6.54 11.75
CA ILE A 207 17.59 -6.07 11.70
C ILE A 207 17.63 -4.55 11.56
N ASP A 208 16.96 -3.98 10.56
CA ASP A 208 16.93 -2.54 10.27
C ASP A 208 18.33 -1.89 10.17
N ARG A 209 19.28 -2.63 9.58
CA ARG A 209 20.69 -2.20 9.45
C ARG A 209 21.37 -1.85 10.79
N LYS A 210 20.85 -2.34 11.91
CA LYS A 210 21.46 -2.22 13.24
C LYS A 210 22.67 -3.15 13.39
N ARG A 211 23.13 -3.33 14.63
CA ARG A 211 24.30 -4.16 14.97
C ARG A 211 24.23 -5.56 14.38
N LYS A 212 25.38 -6.06 13.97
CA LYS A 212 25.60 -7.42 13.45
C LYS A 212 25.46 -8.43 14.59
N LEU A 213 24.59 -9.41 14.42
CA LEU A 213 24.39 -10.54 15.35
C LEU A 213 24.67 -11.86 14.62
N PRO A 214 25.23 -12.88 15.28
CA PRO A 214 25.31 -14.21 14.67
C PRO A 214 23.91 -14.69 14.28
N VAL A 215 23.76 -15.33 13.10
CA VAL A 215 22.45 -15.88 12.66
C VAL A 215 21.86 -16.83 13.69
N THR A 216 22.72 -17.56 14.41
CA THR A 216 22.32 -18.47 15.47
C THR A 216 21.48 -17.77 16.54
N THR A 217 21.74 -16.50 16.88
CA THR A 217 20.93 -15.74 17.84
C THR A 217 19.47 -15.59 17.38
N LEU A 218 19.26 -15.31 16.08
CA LEU A 218 17.91 -15.26 15.51
C LEU A 218 17.27 -16.65 15.52
N LEU A 219 18.01 -17.70 15.14
CA LEU A 219 17.50 -19.07 15.14
C LEU A 219 17.13 -19.57 16.56
N TYR A 220 17.87 -19.14 17.59
CA TYR A 220 17.51 -19.40 18.98
C TYR A 220 16.20 -18.71 19.38
N ALA A 221 15.96 -17.47 18.91
CA ALA A 221 14.74 -16.74 19.19
C ALA A 221 13.50 -17.31 18.46
N LEU A 222 13.69 -18.02 17.35
CA LEU A 222 12.63 -18.65 16.54
C LEU A 222 12.27 -20.08 16.99
N GLU A 223 12.75 -20.55 18.15
CA GLU A 223 12.55 -21.95 18.57
C GLU A 223 11.09 -22.39 18.69
N GLY A 224 10.81 -23.58 18.15
CA GLY A 224 9.58 -24.36 18.41
C GLY A 224 9.88 -25.70 19.08
N GLU A 225 8.83 -26.48 19.37
CA GLU A 225 8.91 -27.74 20.12
C GLU A 225 9.86 -28.78 19.50
N ALA A 226 9.86 -28.90 18.17
CA ALA A 226 10.75 -29.83 17.45
C ALA A 226 12.24 -29.46 17.60
N SER A 227 12.56 -28.16 17.62
CA SER A 227 13.91 -27.63 17.81
C SER A 227 14.42 -27.91 19.22
N ALA A 228 13.53 -27.77 20.21
CA ALA A 228 13.81 -28.06 21.62
C ALA A 228 14.03 -29.58 21.84
N ALA A 229 13.22 -30.43 21.22
CA ALA A 229 13.36 -31.89 21.30
C ALA A 229 14.68 -32.38 20.67
N ALA A 230 15.07 -31.85 19.51
CA ALA A 230 16.33 -32.18 18.84
C ALA A 230 17.55 -31.80 19.69
N ARG A 231 17.50 -30.69 20.44
CA ARG A 231 18.58 -30.33 21.38
C ARG A 231 18.66 -31.26 22.58
N LYS A 232 17.52 -31.64 23.18
CA LYS A 232 17.49 -32.63 24.27
C LYS A 232 18.09 -33.97 23.83
N ALA A 233 17.78 -34.42 22.61
CA ALA A 233 18.36 -35.63 22.03
C ALA A 233 19.86 -35.50 21.72
N LYS A 234 20.35 -34.29 21.40
CA LYS A 234 21.77 -34.04 21.11
C LYS A 234 22.62 -33.84 22.37
N SER A 235 22.03 -33.32 23.45
CA SER A 235 22.68 -33.21 24.76
C SER A 235 22.78 -34.56 25.48
N SER A 236 21.78 -35.44 25.33
CA SER A 236 21.83 -36.81 25.87
C SER A 236 22.85 -37.70 25.19
N ARG A 237 23.18 -37.43 23.91
CA ARG A 237 24.20 -38.16 23.13
C ARG A 237 25.65 -37.72 23.38
N ARG A 238 25.85 -36.61 24.10
CA ARG A 238 27.15 -36.03 24.44
C ARG A 238 27.61 -36.33 25.88
N ARG A 239 26.82 -37.10 26.62
CA ARG A 239 27.22 -37.80 27.86
C ARG A 239 27.36 -39.28 27.55
#